data_AF-A0A9R1XH01-F1
#
_entry.id   AF-A0A9R1XH01-F1
#
_cell.length_a   1.000
_cell.length_b   1.000
_cell.length_c   1.000
_cell.angle_alpha   90.00
_cell.angle_beta   90.00
_cell.angle_gamma   90.00
#
_symmetry.space_group_name_H-M   'P 1'
#
loop_
_entity.id
_entity.type
_entity.pdbx_description
1 polymer ?
#
loop_
_entity_poly.entity_id
_entity_poly.type
_entity_poly.pdbx_seq_one_letter_code
_entity_poly.pdbx_strand_id
1 'polypeptide(L)'
;MTISVDNATKNDKTLEFLINKLPNLYEGGKQFHVTCLAHILNLIVTDGLKYHSTHVSCVQRAVIYIRHSIARIRKFKKCTKDSDLKGNKFLCGKWQTRWNSTFELLKSALNLKHAFFEYEVKDTSFARDLSRVLQRADFEPIEEVVMFLEKFKTKTKILPAS
;
A
#
# COMPACT_ATOMS: atom_id res chain seq x y z
N MET A 1 -33.20 -19.56 1.24
CA MET A 1 -31.94 -20.28 1.01
C MET A 1 -30.89 -19.61 1.87
N THR A 2 -30.62 -20.20 3.03
CA THR A 2 -29.79 -19.60 4.10
C THR A 2 -28.37 -20.09 3.89
N ILE A 3 -27.48 -19.20 3.47
CA ILE A 3 -26.06 -19.50 3.32
C ILE A 3 -25.40 -19.12 4.64
N SER A 4 -25.08 -20.13 5.45
CA SER A 4 -24.26 -19.98 6.65
C SER A 4 -22.87 -19.50 6.21
N VAL A 5 -22.43 -18.36 6.74
CA VAL A 5 -21.05 -17.90 6.58
C VAL A 5 -20.38 -18.05 7.94
N ASP A 6 -19.72 -19.19 8.13
CA ASP A 6 -18.87 -19.42 9.29
C ASP A 6 -17.73 -18.38 9.34
N ASN A 7 -17.34 -18.05 10.58
CA ASN A 7 -16.23 -17.18 11.01
C ASN A 7 -16.60 -15.73 11.43
N ALA A 8 -17.72 -15.56 12.14
CA ALA A 8 -18.07 -14.29 12.82
C ALA A 8 -17.21 -13.98 14.06
N THR A 9 -16.71 -14.99 14.78
CA THR A 9 -16.13 -14.83 16.13
C THR A 9 -14.75 -14.15 16.20
N LYS A 10 -13.99 -14.09 15.09
CA LYS A 10 -12.62 -13.49 15.09
C LYS A 10 -12.62 -11.99 14.78
N ASN A 11 -13.63 -11.51 14.07
CA ASN A 11 -13.79 -10.09 13.80
C ASN A 11 -14.34 -9.32 15.01
N ASP A 12 -15.01 -10.00 15.94
CA ASP A 12 -15.53 -9.41 17.17
C ASP A 12 -14.42 -8.80 18.05
N LYS A 13 -13.27 -9.46 18.19
CA LYS A 13 -12.14 -8.92 18.98
C LYS A 13 -11.51 -7.68 18.34
N THR A 14 -11.51 -7.62 17.01
CA THR A 14 -10.99 -6.45 16.27
C THR A 14 -11.96 -5.28 16.38
N LEU A 15 -13.26 -5.57 16.31
CA LEU A 15 -14.35 -4.63 16.53
C LEU A 15 -14.29 -4.06 17.95
N GLU A 16 -14.17 -4.91 18.96
CA GLU A 16 -14.07 -4.52 20.37
C GLU A 16 -12.83 -3.65 20.65
N PHE A 17 -11.66 -4.00 20.11
CA PHE A 17 -10.45 -3.19 20.25
C PHE A 17 -10.58 -1.79 19.61
N LEU A 18 -11.20 -1.71 18.43
CA LEU A 18 -11.35 -0.44 17.70
C LEU A 18 -12.46 0.44 18.32
N ILE A 19 -13.56 -0.17 18.77
CA ILE A 19 -14.59 0.51 19.56
C ILE A 19 -13.97 1.14 20.80
N ASN A 20 -13.14 0.38 21.52
CA ASN A 20 -12.48 0.85 22.74
C ASN A 20 -11.42 1.95 22.50
N LYS A 21 -10.97 2.15 21.26
CA LYS A 21 -9.94 3.15 20.89
C LYS A 21 -10.49 4.35 20.15
N LEU A 22 -11.76 4.33 19.72
CA LEU A 22 -12.45 5.45 19.08
C LEU A 22 -13.41 6.09 20.10
N PRO A 23 -12.98 7.12 20.84
CA PRO A 23 -13.89 7.85 21.72
C PRO A 23 -14.99 8.48 20.87
N ASN A 24 -16.25 8.31 21.28
CA ASN A 24 -17.48 8.86 20.66
C ASN A 24 -18.15 8.04 19.55
N LEU A 25 -18.01 6.70 19.54
CA LEU A 25 -18.92 5.89 18.73
C LEU A 25 -20.32 5.89 19.35
N TYR A 26 -21.33 6.31 18.58
CA TYR A 26 -22.74 6.27 18.96
C TYR A 26 -23.11 4.85 19.47
N GLU A 27 -23.69 4.78 20.68
CA GLU A 27 -24.04 3.54 21.39
C GLU A 27 -22.90 2.54 21.62
N GLY A 28 -21.64 3.01 21.78
CA GLY A 28 -20.52 2.12 22.13
C GLY A 28 -20.26 1.05 21.06
N GLY A 29 -20.61 1.34 19.80
CA GLY A 29 -20.29 0.48 18.66
C GLY A 29 -21.25 -0.70 18.40
N LYS A 30 -22.39 -0.80 19.12
CA LYS A 30 -23.36 -1.90 18.99
C LYS A 30 -23.96 -2.11 17.60
N GLN A 31 -23.87 -1.12 16.71
CA GLN A 31 -24.39 -1.18 15.34
C GLN A 31 -23.29 -1.30 14.26
N PHE A 32 -22.01 -1.41 14.64
CA PHE A 32 -20.91 -1.52 13.68
C PHE A 32 -20.70 -2.96 13.21
N HIS A 33 -21.22 -3.27 12.03
CA HIS A 33 -20.85 -4.51 11.35
C HIS A 33 -19.43 -4.40 10.75
N VAL A 34 -18.76 -5.54 10.57
CA VAL A 34 -17.36 -5.66 10.08
C VAL A 34 -17.13 -4.87 8.78
N THR A 35 -18.12 -4.81 7.89
CA THR A 35 -18.09 -4.06 6.63
C THR A 35 -18.04 -2.54 6.84
N CYS A 36 -18.75 -2.01 7.84
CA CYS A 36 -18.71 -0.59 8.23
C CYS A 36 -17.33 -0.21 8.78
N LEU A 37 -16.69 -1.10 9.54
CA LEU A 37 -15.36 -0.85 10.10
C LEU A 37 -14.26 -0.89 9.03
N ALA A 38 -14.30 -1.87 8.13
CA ALA A 38 -13.41 -1.91 6.97
C ALA A 38 -13.56 -0.65 6.11
N HIS A 39 -14.79 -0.15 5.97
CA HIS A 39 -15.08 1.11 5.28
C HIS A 39 -14.50 2.33 6.01
N ILE A 40 -14.70 2.47 7.32
CA ILE A 40 -14.13 3.55 8.14
C ILE A 40 -12.61 3.54 8.12
N LEU A 41 -11.99 2.37 8.29
CA LEU A 41 -10.54 2.23 8.19
C LEU A 41 -10.04 2.66 6.81
N ASN A 42 -10.75 2.28 5.74
CA ASN A 42 -10.40 2.74 4.40
C ASN A 42 -10.55 4.25 4.26
N LEU A 43 -11.56 4.89 4.87
CA LEU A 43 -11.73 6.35 4.87
C LEU A 43 -10.60 7.05 5.63
N ILE A 44 -10.29 6.63 6.87
CA ILE A 44 -9.21 7.21 7.69
C ILE A 44 -7.86 7.09 6.95
N VAL A 45 -7.57 5.92 6.41
CA VAL A 45 -6.31 5.68 5.70
C VAL A 45 -6.27 6.48 4.40
N THR A 46 -7.36 6.55 3.65
CA THR A 46 -7.42 7.34 2.41
C THR A 46 -7.23 8.83 2.70
N ASP A 47 -7.80 9.34 3.80
CA ASP A 47 -7.62 10.72 4.21
C ASP A 47 -6.17 10.99 4.67
N GLY A 48 -5.59 10.10 5.48
CA GLY A 48 -4.18 10.18 5.88
C GLY A 48 -3.20 10.16 4.69
N LEU A 49 -3.52 9.41 3.63
CA LEU A 49 -2.70 9.36 2.41
C LEU A 49 -2.71 10.68 1.63
N LYS A 50 -3.70 11.56 1.82
CA LYS A 50 -3.74 12.86 1.13
C LYS A 50 -2.58 13.77 1.55
N TYR A 51 -2.17 13.71 2.81
CA TYR A 51 -1.07 14.51 3.35
C TYR A 51 0.29 14.19 2.69
N HIS A 52 0.47 12.97 2.19
CA HIS A 52 1.67 12.54 1.47
C HIS A 52 1.39 12.23 -0.01
N SER A 53 0.28 12.75 -0.55
CA SER A 53 -0.20 12.43 -1.90
C SER A 53 0.85 12.69 -2.98
N THR A 54 1.61 13.77 -2.88
CA THR A 54 2.67 14.11 -3.84
C THR A 54 3.73 13.01 -3.95
N HIS A 55 4.18 12.44 -2.83
CA HIS A 55 5.19 11.37 -2.80
C HIS A 55 4.59 10.03 -3.27
N VAL A 56 3.40 9.70 -2.77
CA VAL A 56 2.69 8.46 -3.13
C VAL A 56 2.35 8.43 -4.63
N SER A 57 1.84 9.53 -5.18
CA SER A 57 1.55 9.65 -6.61
C SER A 57 2.82 9.68 -7.48
N CYS A 58 3.96 10.12 -6.95
CA CYS A 58 5.24 10.01 -7.65
C CYS A 58 5.65 8.54 -7.81
N VAL A 59 5.59 7.74 -6.73
CA VAL A 59 5.83 6.29 -6.80
C VAL A 59 4.87 5.62 -7.78
N GLN A 60 3.57 5.90 -7.66
CA GLN A 60 2.57 5.31 -8.54
C GLN A 60 2.86 5.62 -10.01
N ARG A 61 3.18 6.87 -10.37
CA ARG A 61 3.50 7.23 -11.76
C ARG A 61 4.76 6.54 -12.26
N ALA A 62 5.82 6.50 -11.46
CA ALA A 62 7.05 5.79 -11.79
C ALA A 62 6.79 4.32 -12.11
N VAL A 63 5.97 3.65 -11.31
CA VAL A 63 5.69 2.23 -11.50
C VAL A 63 4.72 1.97 -12.65
N ILE A 64 3.72 2.85 -12.87
CA ILE A 64 2.87 2.79 -14.07
C ILE A 64 3.76 2.87 -15.32
N TYR A 65 4.69 3.82 -15.34
CA TYR A 65 5.62 3.98 -16.47
C TYR A 65 6.40 2.69 -16.74
N ILE A 66 7.01 2.10 -15.71
CA ILE A 66 7.80 0.86 -15.82
C ILE A 66 6.93 -0.28 -16.35
N ARG A 67 5.69 -0.38 -15.86
CA ARG A 67 4.77 -1.46 -16.21
C ARG A 67 4.10 -1.31 -17.57
N HIS A 68 4.14 -0.11 -18.14
CA HIS A 68 3.54 0.19 -19.44
C HIS A 68 4.06 -0.70 -20.58
N SER A 69 5.27 -1.26 -20.45
CA SER A 69 5.84 -2.16 -21.46
C SER A 69 6.73 -3.21 -20.85
N ILE A 70 6.69 -4.43 -21.41
CA ILE A 70 7.59 -5.53 -21.04
C ILE A 70 9.05 -5.12 -21.21
N ALA A 71 9.38 -4.27 -22.19
CA ALA A 71 10.74 -3.76 -22.38
C ALA A 71 11.21 -2.90 -21.20
N ARG A 72 10.35 -2.01 -20.70
CA ARG A 72 10.63 -1.17 -19.53
C ARG A 72 10.76 -2.01 -18.26
N ILE A 73 9.89 -3.00 -18.07
CA ILE A 73 10.01 -3.99 -16.97
C ILE A 73 11.36 -4.72 -17.03
N ARG A 74 11.77 -5.20 -18.21
CA ARG A 74 13.06 -5.90 -18.38
C ARG A 74 14.25 -5.00 -18.07
N LYS A 75 14.24 -3.75 -18.54
CA LYS A 75 15.28 -2.77 -18.22
C LYS A 75 15.33 -2.47 -16.71
N PHE A 76 14.18 -2.28 -16.07
CA PHE A 76 14.11 -2.04 -14.63
C PHE A 76 14.65 -3.22 -13.83
N LYS A 77 14.32 -4.46 -14.21
CA LYS A 77 14.89 -5.67 -13.58
C LYS A 77 16.41 -5.77 -13.70
N LYS A 78 17.05 -5.14 -14.69
CA LYS A 78 18.53 -5.05 -14.79
C LYS A 78 19.13 -4.03 -13.81
N CYS A 79 18.30 -3.25 -13.12
CA CYS A 79 18.69 -2.26 -12.12
C CYS A 79 18.43 -2.75 -10.69
N THR A 80 17.82 -3.92 -10.54
CA THR A 80 17.52 -4.55 -9.25
C THR A 80 18.55 -5.62 -8.91
N LYS A 81 18.87 -5.82 -7.64
CA LYS A 81 19.66 -6.98 -7.21
C LYS A 81 18.76 -8.21 -7.14
N ASP A 82 19.33 -9.40 -7.27
CA ASP A 82 18.56 -10.66 -7.18
C ASP A 82 17.86 -10.83 -5.82
N SER A 83 18.46 -10.29 -4.75
CA SER A 83 17.84 -10.19 -3.42
C SER A 83 16.54 -9.41 -3.42
N ASP A 84 16.45 -8.37 -4.26
CA ASP A 84 15.34 -7.44 -4.29
C ASP A 84 14.17 -8.00 -5.11
N LEU A 85 14.40 -9.02 -5.93
CA LEU A 85 13.37 -9.65 -6.78
C LEU A 85 12.62 -10.78 -6.07
N LYS A 86 13.18 -11.36 -5.00
CA LYS A 86 12.52 -12.41 -4.22
C LYS A 86 11.27 -11.84 -3.52
N GLY A 87 10.09 -12.27 -3.98
CA GLY A 87 8.80 -11.91 -3.38
C GLY A 87 8.14 -10.64 -3.95
N ASN A 88 8.76 -9.95 -4.90
CA ASN A 88 8.27 -8.66 -5.39
C ASN A 88 7.19 -8.83 -6.48
N LYS A 89 5.93 -9.03 -6.06
CA LYS A 89 4.72 -8.99 -6.92
C LYS A 89 4.44 -7.61 -7.52
N PHE A 90 5.23 -6.61 -7.13
CA PHE A 90 5.18 -5.19 -7.51
C PHE A 90 5.01 -4.92 -9.01
N LEU A 91 5.71 -5.70 -9.85
CA LEU A 91 5.70 -5.51 -11.31
C LEU A 91 4.52 -6.20 -12.02
N CYS A 92 3.75 -7.04 -11.32
CA CYS A 92 2.74 -7.92 -11.94
C CYS A 92 1.31 -7.79 -11.39
N GLY A 93 1.05 -7.16 -10.23
CA GLY A 93 -0.30 -7.08 -9.64
C GLY A 93 -1.16 -5.89 -10.10
N LYS A 94 -2.47 -6.03 -10.29
CA LYS A 94 -3.37 -4.86 -10.44
C LYS A 94 -3.42 -4.10 -9.10
N TRP A 95 -3.28 -2.78 -9.13
CA TRP A 95 -3.49 -1.97 -7.92
C TRP A 95 -4.99 -1.84 -7.72
N GLN A 96 -5.49 -2.38 -6.62
CA GLN A 96 -6.88 -2.15 -6.22
C GLN A 96 -6.98 -0.82 -5.48
N THR A 97 -8.17 -0.24 -5.47
CA THR A 97 -8.52 1.00 -4.75
C THR A 97 -8.50 0.90 -3.23
N ARG A 98 -7.91 -0.18 -2.68
CA ARG A 98 -7.82 -0.45 -1.24
C ARG A 98 -6.42 -0.09 -0.75
N TRP A 99 -6.34 0.50 0.44
CA TRP A 99 -5.07 0.93 1.05
C TRP A 99 -4.01 -0.19 1.18
N ASN A 100 -4.43 -1.45 1.24
CA ASN A 100 -3.53 -2.61 1.23
C ASN A 100 -2.64 -2.66 -0.03
N SER A 101 -3.17 -2.31 -1.21
CA SER A 101 -2.38 -2.26 -2.44
C SER A 101 -1.39 -1.10 -2.44
N THR A 102 -1.80 0.06 -1.90
CA THR A 102 -0.90 1.21 -1.70
C THR A 102 0.22 0.86 -0.72
N PHE A 103 -0.09 0.18 0.38
CA PHE A 103 0.92 -0.29 1.33
C PHE A 103 1.96 -1.20 0.65
N GLU A 104 1.51 -2.24 -0.05
CA GLU A 104 2.44 -3.18 -0.72
C GLU A 104 3.26 -2.49 -1.80
N LEU A 105 2.67 -1.53 -2.53
CA LEU A 105 3.36 -0.72 -3.51
C LEU A 105 4.49 0.08 -2.85
N LEU A 106 4.17 0.85 -1.81
CA LEU A 106 5.12 1.72 -1.14
C LEU A 106 6.24 0.91 -0.46
N LYS A 107 5.88 -0.20 0.21
CA LYS A 107 6.85 -1.10 0.84
C LYS A 107 7.81 -1.72 -0.18
N SER A 108 7.29 -2.14 -1.34
CA SER A 108 8.12 -2.63 -2.43
C SER A 108 9.01 -1.53 -3.02
N ALA A 109 8.49 -0.30 -3.14
CA ALA A 109 9.25 0.83 -3.64
C ALA A 109 10.42 1.21 -2.73
N LEU A 110 10.24 1.14 -1.40
CA LEU A 110 11.33 1.32 -0.43
C LEU A 110 12.43 0.28 -0.63
N ASN A 111 12.06 -1.00 -0.78
CA ASN A 111 13.03 -2.08 -1.04
C ASN A 111 13.76 -1.91 -2.38
N LEU A 112 13.13 -1.26 -3.36
CA LEU A 112 13.66 -1.06 -4.71
C LEU A 112 14.23 0.36 -4.93
N LYS A 113 14.45 1.14 -3.87
CA LYS A 113 14.92 2.53 -3.93
C LYS A 113 16.13 2.71 -4.86
N HIS A 114 17.14 1.85 -4.72
CA HIS A 114 18.35 1.90 -5.55
C HIS A 114 18.06 1.68 -7.04
N ALA A 115 17.16 0.74 -7.35
CA ALA A 115 16.80 0.41 -8.72
C ALA A 115 16.12 1.57 -9.43
N PHE A 116 15.32 2.39 -8.72
CA PHE A 116 14.73 3.60 -9.31
C PHE A 116 15.79 4.62 -9.73
N PHE A 117 16.80 4.87 -8.89
CA PHE A 117 17.88 5.80 -9.21
C PHE A 117 18.76 5.29 -10.36
N GLU A 118 19.11 4.00 -10.35
CA GLU A 118 19.85 3.39 -11.46
C GLU A 118 19.06 3.43 -12.77
N TYR A 119 17.74 3.19 -12.71
CA TYR A 119 16.89 3.18 -13.88
C TYR A 119 16.76 4.56 -14.51
N GLU A 120 16.70 5.62 -13.70
CA GLU A 120 16.73 7.00 -14.17
C GLU A 120 18.00 7.34 -14.94
N VAL A 121 19.16 6.90 -14.44
CA VAL A 121 20.45 7.10 -15.12
C VAL A 121 20.52 6.31 -16.44
N LYS A 122 19.99 5.08 -16.45
CA LYS A 122 20.06 4.17 -17.61
C LYS A 122 19.02 4.44 -18.70
N ASP A 123 17.87 5.03 -18.36
CA ASP A 123 16.79 5.31 -19.31
C ASP A 123 16.37 6.77 -19.22
N THR A 124 16.98 7.62 -20.05
CA THR A 124 16.70 9.07 -20.11
C THR A 124 15.24 9.38 -20.46
N SER A 125 14.50 8.43 -21.08
CA SER A 125 13.07 8.58 -21.33
C SER A 125 12.26 8.49 -20.03
N PHE A 126 12.77 7.83 -18.99
CA PHE A 126 12.12 7.77 -17.68
C PHE A 126 11.96 9.16 -17.06
N ALA A 127 13.05 9.95 -17.04
CA ALA A 127 13.01 11.31 -16.50
C ALA A 127 12.24 12.28 -17.40
N ARG A 128 12.33 12.12 -18.72
CA ARG A 128 11.60 12.96 -19.69
C ARG A 128 10.09 12.73 -19.65
N ASP A 129 9.66 11.47 -19.62
CA ASP A 129 8.25 11.12 -19.74
C ASP A 129 7.52 11.24 -18.38
N LEU A 130 8.25 11.32 -17.26
CA LEU A 130 7.71 11.64 -15.94
C LEU A 130 7.87 13.13 -15.63
N SER A 131 6.77 13.85 -15.39
CA SER A 131 6.81 15.24 -14.91
C SER A 131 7.65 15.47 -13.63
N ARG A 132 7.90 14.40 -12.85
CA ARG A 132 8.73 14.39 -11.64
C ARG A 132 9.19 12.96 -11.35
N VAL A 133 10.49 12.78 -11.23
CA VAL A 133 11.15 11.52 -10.83
C VAL A 133 11.26 11.41 -9.31
N LEU A 134 11.43 10.17 -8.83
CA LEU A 134 11.64 9.87 -7.41
C LEU A 134 13.02 10.39 -6.98
N GLN A 135 13.04 11.30 -6.01
CA GLN A 135 14.24 11.84 -5.40
C GLN A 135 14.53 11.12 -4.07
N ARG A 136 15.76 11.24 -3.56
CA ARG A 136 16.11 10.66 -2.24
C ARG A 136 15.18 11.16 -1.12
N ALA A 137 14.80 12.44 -1.18
CA ALA A 137 13.90 13.08 -0.22
C ALA A 137 12.45 12.56 -0.28
N ASP A 138 12.04 11.87 -1.35
CA ASP A 138 10.70 11.25 -1.41
C ASP A 138 10.57 10.05 -0.47
N PHE A 139 11.68 9.37 -0.17
CA PHE A 139 11.63 8.07 0.52
C PHE A 139 11.41 8.18 2.02
N GLU A 140 11.80 9.28 2.66
CA GLU A 140 11.55 9.50 4.09
C GLU A 140 10.03 9.66 4.37
N PRO A 141 9.29 10.53 3.67
CA PRO A 141 7.82 10.57 3.78
C PRO A 141 7.14 9.25 3.41
N ILE A 142 7.67 8.51 2.42
CA ILE A 142 7.13 7.19 2.06
C ILE A 142 7.32 6.18 3.20
N GLU A 143 8.48 6.21 3.87
CA GLU A 143 8.77 5.35 5.02
C GLU A 143 7.81 5.64 6.18
N GLU A 144 7.57 6.92 6.49
CA GLU A 144 6.58 7.33 7.49
C GLU A 144 5.18 6.79 7.17
N VAL A 145 4.74 6.92 5.90
CA VAL A 145 3.46 6.37 5.44
C VAL A 145 3.44 4.85 5.57
N VAL A 146 4.50 4.15 5.20
CA VAL A 146 4.58 2.69 5.33
C VAL A 146 4.52 2.28 6.79
N MET A 147 5.25 2.95 7.69
CA MET A 147 5.19 2.69 9.14
C MET A 147 3.79 2.96 9.71
N PHE A 148 3.13 4.03 9.28
CA PHE A 148 1.75 4.32 9.66
C PHE A 148 0.80 3.20 9.22
N LEU A 149 0.85 2.83 7.94
CA LEU A 149 0.02 1.77 7.36
C LEU A 149 0.32 0.39 7.96
N GLU A 150 1.58 0.11 8.34
CA GLU A 150 1.99 -1.15 8.95
C GLU A 150 1.34 -1.35 10.33
N LYS A 151 1.06 -0.28 11.07
CA LYS A 151 0.30 -0.35 12.34
C LYS A 151 -1.11 -0.89 12.11
N PHE A 152 -1.77 -0.50 11.02
CA PHE A 152 -3.08 -1.03 10.64
C PHE A 152 -2.96 -2.46 10.12
N LYS A 153 -1.96 -2.74 9.28
CA LYS A 153 -1.75 -4.08 8.71
C LYS A 153 -1.42 -5.14 9.75
N THR A 154 -0.57 -4.82 10.72
CA THR A 154 -0.16 -5.73 11.80
C THR A 154 -1.35 -6.08 12.69
N LYS A 155 -2.22 -5.11 12.98
CA LYS A 155 -3.47 -5.34 13.70
C LYS A 155 -4.47 -6.17 12.90
N THR A 156 -4.45 -6.10 11.56
CA THR A 156 -5.27 -6.98 10.71
C THR A 156 -4.67 -8.38 10.47
N LYS A 157 -3.36 -8.58 10.70
CA LYS A 157 -2.66 -9.89 10.53
C LYS A 157 -2.85 -10.87 11.69
N ILE A 158 -3.55 -10.49 12.75
CA ILE A 158 -3.95 -11.38 13.86
C ILE A 158 -5.10 -12.33 13.42
N LEU A 159 -5.55 -12.21 12.16
CA LEU A 159 -6.59 -13.04 11.56
C LEU A 159 -5.94 -14.10 10.66
N PRO A 160 -6.29 -15.40 10.80
CA PRO A 160 -5.82 -16.42 9.87
C PRO A 160 -6.40 -16.14 8.49
N ALA A 161 -5.55 -16.29 7.47
CA ALA A 161 -5.93 -16.18 6.07
C ALA A 161 -7.06 -17.17 5.75
N SER A 162 -8.04 -16.68 5.02
CA SER A 162 -9.10 -17.47 4.38
C SER A 162 -8.51 -18.46 3.39
#